data_AF-A0A1S0TGD4-F1
#
_entry.id   AF-A0A1S0TGD4-F1
#
_cell.length_a   1.000
_cell.length_b   1.000
_cell.length_c   1.000
_cell.angle_alpha   90.00
_cell.angle_beta   90.00
_cell.angle_gamma   90.00
#
_symmetry.space_group_name_H-M   'P 1'
#
loop_
_entity.id
_entity.type
_entity.pdbx_description
1 polymer ?
#
loop_
_entity_poly.entity_id
_entity_poly.type
_entity_poly.pdbx_seq_one_letter_code
_entity_poly.pdbx_strand_id
1 'polypeptide(L)'
;MMLMMMMMIMMMMMNKSLNNDTVKECLVCYDGADCLQTDSCNECNGIGCIRMKSYNTEHIHTIALTCLPYATRIYQLEPAGCRISLSGDSEHCICYDSDYCNRATSSSLFSFKLVSFVIPIIVTVATSFSLSHLF
;
A
#
# COMPACT_ATOMS: atom_id res chain seq x y z
N MET A 1 11.11 -44.07 -2.23
CA MET A 1 12.38 -43.31 -2.35
C MET A 1 12.26 -42.07 -3.23
N MET A 2 11.69 -42.13 -4.45
CA MET A 2 11.52 -40.95 -5.32
C MET A 2 10.70 -39.81 -4.69
N LEU A 3 9.65 -40.11 -3.92
CA LEU A 3 8.82 -39.08 -3.27
C LEU A 3 9.59 -38.25 -2.22
N MET A 4 10.49 -38.90 -1.47
CA MET A 4 11.32 -38.21 -0.47
C MET A 4 12.37 -37.31 -1.13
N MET A 5 12.90 -37.71 -2.29
CA MET A 5 13.76 -36.85 -3.10
C MET A 5 13.00 -35.63 -3.62
N MET A 6 11.75 -35.78 -4.08
CA MET A 6 10.95 -34.63 -4.52
C MET A 6 10.64 -33.66 -3.37
N MET A 7 10.34 -34.16 -2.17
CA MET A 7 10.15 -33.29 -0.99
C MET A 7 11.45 -32.59 -0.58
N MET A 8 12.59 -33.28 -0.60
CA MET A 8 13.88 -32.65 -0.33
C MET A 8 14.26 -31.62 -1.39
N ILE A 9 13.97 -31.87 -2.67
CA ILE A 9 14.18 -30.90 -3.75
C ILE A 9 13.26 -29.69 -3.57
N MET A 10 11.98 -29.87 -3.22
CA MET A 10 11.07 -28.76 -2.90
C MET A 10 11.55 -27.97 -1.67
N MET A 11 12.00 -28.64 -0.61
CA MET A 11 12.58 -27.98 0.57
C MET A 11 13.90 -27.25 0.25
N MET A 12 14.74 -27.79 -0.63
CA MET A 12 15.97 -27.13 -1.07
C MET A 12 15.68 -25.95 -2.02
N MET A 13 14.62 -26.02 -2.83
CA MET A 13 14.13 -24.88 -3.63
C MET A 13 13.51 -23.79 -2.75
N MET A 14 12.82 -24.15 -1.66
CA MET A 14 12.35 -23.19 -0.65
C MET A 14 13.51 -22.59 0.18
N ASN A 15 14.56 -23.35 0.47
CA ASN A 15 15.69 -22.91 1.30
C ASN A 15 16.71 -22.06 0.54
N LYS A 16 16.86 -22.24 -0.79
CA LYS A 16 17.69 -21.35 -1.63
C LYS A 16 17.10 -19.95 -1.83
N SER A 17 15.82 -19.76 -1.51
CA SER A 17 15.13 -18.45 -1.57
C SER A 17 15.25 -17.63 -0.28
N LEU A 18 16.06 -18.07 0.70
CA LEU A 18 16.37 -17.32 1.93
C LEU A 18 17.76 -16.69 1.91
N ASN A 19 18.45 -16.70 0.77
CA ASN A 19 19.77 -16.11 0.63
C ASN A 19 19.67 -14.75 -0.08
N ASN A 20 19.26 -13.75 0.69
CA ASN A 20 19.56 -12.32 0.50
C ASN A 20 19.24 -11.68 -0.88
N ASP A 21 18.23 -12.17 -1.58
CA ASP A 21 17.38 -11.34 -2.43
C ASP A 21 16.17 -10.96 -1.59
N THR A 22 15.86 -9.68 -1.47
CA THR A 22 14.61 -9.20 -0.85
C THR A 22 13.43 -9.90 -1.54
N VAL A 23 12.93 -10.99 -0.96
CA VAL A 23 11.70 -11.65 -1.40
C VAL A 23 10.62 -10.60 -1.29
N LYS A 24 10.22 -10.04 -2.43
CA LYS A 24 9.17 -9.04 -2.46
C LYS A 24 7.90 -9.74 -2.01
N GLU A 25 7.42 -9.38 -0.82
CA GLU A 25 6.27 -10.04 -0.20
C GLU A 25 5.09 -10.01 -1.18
N CYS A 26 4.50 -11.18 -1.38
CA CYS A 26 3.29 -11.35 -2.17
C CYS A 26 2.13 -10.75 -1.38
N LEU A 27 1.44 -9.78 -1.97
CA LEU A 27 0.26 -9.13 -1.38
C LEU A 27 -1.01 -9.76 -1.95
N VAL A 28 -2.00 -9.98 -1.10
CA VAL A 28 -3.37 -10.32 -1.50
C VAL A 28 -4.16 -9.03 -1.69
N CYS A 29 -4.87 -8.88 -2.79
CA CYS A 29 -5.67 -7.68 -3.08
C CYS A 29 -7.08 -8.06 -3.51
N TYR A 30 -8.00 -7.09 -3.44
CA TYR A 30 -9.31 -7.26 -4.07
C TYR A 30 -9.22 -7.13 -5.60
N ASP A 31 -10.00 -7.96 -6.29
CA ASP A 31 -10.13 -8.00 -7.75
C ASP A 31 -11.60 -7.95 -8.17
N GLY A 32 -11.92 -7.04 -9.09
CA GLY A 32 -13.28 -6.85 -9.62
C GLY A 32 -13.72 -5.39 -9.73
N ALA A 33 -14.94 -5.18 -10.21
CA ALA A 33 -15.52 -3.85 -10.41
C ALA A 33 -16.77 -3.65 -9.54
N ASP A 34 -16.88 -2.47 -8.91
CA ASP A 34 -17.96 -2.04 -8.00
C ASP A 34 -18.35 -3.07 -6.92
N CYS A 35 -17.45 -3.99 -6.60
CA CYS A 35 -17.73 -5.17 -5.79
C CYS A 35 -17.58 -4.94 -4.27
N LEU A 36 -17.05 -3.78 -3.86
CA LEU A 36 -16.81 -3.46 -2.44
C LEU A 36 -18.09 -3.26 -1.64
N GLN A 37 -19.17 -2.77 -2.27
CA GLN A 37 -20.44 -2.52 -1.57
C GLN A 37 -21.23 -3.81 -1.34
N THR A 38 -21.02 -4.79 -2.21
CA THR A 38 -21.69 -6.10 -2.20
C THR A 38 -20.82 -7.18 -1.55
N ASP A 39 -19.62 -6.83 -1.07
CA ASP A 39 -18.59 -7.75 -0.58
C ASP A 39 -18.37 -8.95 -1.53
N SER A 40 -18.48 -8.70 -2.84
CA SER A 40 -18.43 -9.73 -3.89
C SER A 40 -17.15 -9.68 -4.71
N CYS A 41 -16.11 -9.01 -4.19
CA CYS A 41 -14.82 -8.95 -4.86
C CYS A 41 -14.13 -10.30 -4.76
N ASN A 42 -13.45 -10.68 -5.84
CA ASN A 42 -12.51 -11.79 -5.80
C ASN A 42 -11.20 -11.35 -5.14
N GLU A 43 -10.31 -12.30 -4.93
CA GLU A 43 -8.97 -12.07 -4.43
C GLU A 43 -7.95 -12.40 -5.51
N CYS A 44 -6.88 -11.60 -5.59
CA CYS A 44 -5.74 -11.85 -6.46
C CYS A 44 -4.44 -11.71 -5.66
N ASN A 45 -3.36 -12.31 -6.16
CA ASN A 45 -2.02 -12.21 -5.57
C ASN A 45 -1.08 -11.43 -6.49
N GLY A 46 -0.38 -10.44 -5.96
CA GLY A 46 0.52 -9.60 -6.74
C GLY A 46 1.61 -8.94 -5.91
N ILE A 47 2.42 -8.12 -6.55
CA ILE A 47 3.50 -7.37 -5.89
C ILE A 47 3.04 -6.02 -5.34
N GLY A 48 1.74 -5.72 -5.48
CA GLY A 48 1.06 -4.47 -5.12
C GLY A 48 -0.41 -4.54 -5.52
N CYS A 49 -1.22 -3.66 -4.94
CA CYS A 49 -2.64 -3.56 -5.24
C CYS A 49 -2.95 -2.27 -6.02
N ILE A 50 -3.91 -2.35 -6.93
CA ILE A 50 -4.34 -1.24 -7.77
C ILE A 50 -5.82 -0.96 -7.51
N ARG A 51 -6.16 0.33 -7.44
CA ARG A 51 -7.53 0.84 -7.43
C ARG A 51 -7.67 1.90 -8.51
N MET A 52 -8.68 1.75 -9.35
CA MET A 52 -9.05 2.71 -10.38
C MET A 52 -10.43 3.25 -10.06
N LYS A 53 -10.60 4.56 -10.16
CA LYS A 53 -11.87 5.25 -9.97
C LYS A 53 -12.18 6.06 -11.22
N SER A 54 -13.35 5.85 -11.80
CA SER A 54 -13.84 6.64 -12.91
C SER A 54 -14.71 7.79 -12.41
N TYR A 55 -14.51 8.98 -12.98
CA TYR A 55 -15.32 10.17 -12.75
C TYR A 55 -16.29 10.44 -13.91
N ASN A 56 -16.09 9.79 -15.05
CA ASN A 56 -16.97 9.94 -16.19
C ASN A 56 -18.23 9.06 -16.02
N THR A 57 -19.40 9.70 -16.12
CA THR A 57 -20.74 9.10 -15.96
C THR A 57 -21.12 8.15 -17.09
N GLU A 58 -20.38 8.14 -18.19
CA GLU A 58 -20.58 7.20 -19.32
C GLU A 58 -20.01 5.80 -19.05
N HIS A 59 -19.12 5.65 -18.06
CA HIS A 59 -18.60 4.34 -17.70
C HIS A 59 -19.59 3.57 -16.83
N ILE A 60 -19.78 2.29 -17.16
CA ILE A 60 -20.67 1.37 -16.44
C ILE A 60 -20.19 1.14 -15.00
N HIS A 61 -18.87 1.21 -14.79
CA HIS A 61 -18.24 0.96 -13.49
C HIS A 61 -17.56 2.19 -12.92
N THR A 62 -17.80 2.45 -11.63
CA THR A 62 -17.24 3.60 -10.92
C THR A 62 -15.89 3.30 -10.29
N ILE A 63 -15.70 2.05 -9.86
CA ILE A 63 -14.48 1.58 -9.20
C ILE A 63 -14.07 0.23 -9.80
N ALA A 64 -12.79 0.07 -10.11
CA ALA A 64 -12.19 -1.21 -10.44
C ALA A 64 -10.97 -1.47 -9.55
N LEU A 65 -10.79 -2.72 -9.15
CA LEU A 65 -9.75 -3.19 -8.25
C LEU A 65 -9.03 -4.35 -8.91
N THR A 66 -7.70 -4.40 -8.78
CA THR A 66 -6.92 -5.54 -9.26
C THR A 66 -5.53 -5.58 -8.63
N CYS A 67 -4.75 -6.60 -8.96
CA CYS A 67 -3.37 -6.76 -8.53
C CYS A 67 -2.38 -6.22 -9.57
N LEU A 68 -1.27 -5.66 -9.09
CA LEU A 68 -0.10 -5.48 -9.91
C LEU A 68 0.62 -6.84 -10.03
N PRO A 69 0.72 -7.43 -11.24
CA PRO A 69 1.35 -8.72 -11.41
C PRO A 69 2.84 -8.66 -11.04
N TYR A 70 3.43 -9.81 -10.73
CA TYR A 70 4.88 -9.96 -10.58
C TYR A 70 5.55 -9.56 -11.90
N ALA A 71 6.02 -8.32 -11.98
CA ALA A 71 6.68 -7.83 -13.16
C ALA A 71 7.89 -8.72 -13.46
N THR A 72 7.98 -9.24 -14.67
CA THR A 72 9.20 -9.84 -15.23
C THR A 72 10.30 -8.80 -15.47
N ARG A 73 10.02 -7.51 -15.19
CA ARG A 73 10.99 -6.41 -15.25
C ARG A 73 11.40 -5.99 -13.85
N ILE A 74 12.60 -6.41 -13.48
CA ILE A 74 13.22 -6.31 -12.16
C ILE A 74 13.42 -4.85 -11.67
N TYR A 75 13.27 -3.83 -12.52
CA TYR A 75 13.91 -2.53 -12.27
C TYR A 75 13.01 -1.30 -12.11
N GLN A 76 11.69 -1.35 -12.34
CA GLN A 76 10.90 -0.12 -12.23
C GLN A 76 9.44 -0.38 -11.87
N LEU A 77 9.19 -0.45 -10.56
CA LEU A 77 7.85 -0.36 -10.00
C LEU A 77 7.33 1.07 -10.15
N GLU A 78 6.06 1.20 -10.49
CA GLU A 78 5.39 2.49 -10.41
C GLU A 78 5.34 2.93 -8.93
N PRO A 79 5.58 4.22 -8.63
CA PRO A 79 5.56 4.71 -7.27
C PRO A 79 4.16 4.57 -6.65
N ALA A 80 4.11 4.24 -5.36
CA ALA A 80 2.87 4.22 -4.61
C ALA A 80 2.19 5.60 -4.60
N GLY A 81 0.87 5.59 -4.44
CA GLY A 81 0.03 6.77 -4.40
C GLY A 81 -0.94 6.86 -5.57
N CYS A 82 -1.61 8.00 -5.66
CA CYS A 82 -2.70 8.22 -6.60
C CYS A 82 -2.41 9.31 -7.60
N ARG A 83 -2.85 9.09 -8.83
CA ARG A 83 -2.65 9.98 -9.95
C ARG A 83 -3.96 10.11 -10.70
N ILE A 84 -4.33 11.34 -11.02
CA ILE A 84 -5.46 11.62 -11.89
C ILE A 84 -4.96 11.56 -13.34
N SER A 85 -5.74 10.94 -14.22
CA SER A 85 -5.47 10.92 -15.65
C SER A 85 -5.42 12.34 -16.22
N LEU A 86 -4.65 12.54 -17.30
CA LEU A 86 -4.49 13.86 -17.95
C LEU A 86 -5.84 14.48 -18.35
N SER A 87 -6.82 13.66 -18.69
CA SER A 87 -8.18 14.06 -19.04
C SER A 87 -9.06 14.42 -17.83
N GLY A 88 -8.61 14.12 -16.60
CA GLY A 88 -9.40 14.32 -15.38
C GLY A 88 -10.58 13.36 -15.19
N ASP A 89 -10.70 12.37 -16.06
CA ASP A 89 -11.82 11.41 -16.14
C ASP A 89 -11.66 10.20 -15.22
N SER A 90 -10.46 9.98 -14.68
CA SER A 90 -10.14 8.81 -13.89
C SER A 90 -8.99 9.08 -12.90
N GLU A 91 -8.98 8.35 -11.79
CA GLU A 91 -7.93 8.31 -10.78
C GLU A 91 -7.40 6.88 -10.64
N HIS A 92 -6.09 6.72 -10.66
CA HIS A 92 -5.39 5.46 -10.51
C HIS A 92 -4.51 5.50 -9.27
N CYS A 93 -4.70 4.53 -8.38
CA CYS A 93 -4.00 4.41 -7.11
C CYS A 93 -3.26 3.08 -7.02
N ILE A 94 -2.02 3.11 -6.55
CA ILE A 94 -1.18 1.93 -6.32
C ILE A 94 -0.69 1.92 -4.88
N CYS A 95 -0.76 0.77 -4.22
CA CYS A 95 -0.25 0.58 -2.85
C CYS A 95 0.53 -0.74 -2.71
N TYR A 96 1.50 -0.74 -1.79
CA TYR A 96 2.42 -1.86 -1.55
C TYR A 96 2.54 -2.22 -0.06
N ASP A 97 1.72 -1.63 0.80
CA ASP A 97 1.99 -1.58 2.25
C ASP A 97 1.41 -2.76 3.03
N SER A 98 0.30 -3.34 2.58
CA SER A 98 -0.41 -4.43 3.27
C SER A 98 -1.46 -5.10 2.37
N ASP A 99 -1.89 -6.30 2.74
CA ASP A 99 -2.98 -7.01 2.07
C ASP A 99 -4.25 -6.16 2.04
N TYR A 100 -4.96 -6.22 0.92
CA TYR A 100 -6.21 -5.51 0.65
C TYR A 100 -6.09 -3.98 0.74
N CYS A 101 -4.89 -3.41 0.60
CA CYS A 101 -4.69 -1.96 0.67
C CYS A 101 -5.49 -1.17 -0.38
N ASN A 102 -5.90 -1.80 -1.49
CA ASN A 102 -6.76 -1.18 -2.50
C ASN A 102 -8.23 -1.03 -2.08
N ARG A 103 -8.62 -1.51 -0.89
CA ARG A 103 -9.94 -1.28 -0.30
C ARG A 103 -10.16 0.18 0.10
N ALA A 104 -9.15 0.80 0.70
CA ALA A 104 -9.27 2.14 1.27
C ALA A 104 -9.24 3.20 0.17
N THR A 105 -10.15 4.16 0.25
CA THR A 105 -10.07 5.38 -0.55
C THR A 105 -8.86 6.15 -0.06
N SER A 106 -7.90 6.38 -0.94
CA SER A 106 -6.74 7.23 -0.71
C SER A 106 -7.15 8.70 -0.57
N SER A 107 -7.82 9.04 0.52
CA SER A 107 -7.58 10.35 1.09
C SER A 107 -6.14 10.31 1.58
N SER A 108 -5.21 10.79 0.74
CA SER A 108 -3.89 11.24 1.14
C SER A 108 -4.08 12.30 2.24
N LEU A 109 -4.30 11.84 3.46
CA LEU A 109 -4.15 12.63 4.65
C LEU A 109 -2.79 12.22 5.17
N PHE A 110 -1.79 12.99 4.74
CA PHE A 110 -0.62 13.36 5.52
C PHE A 110 -0.43 12.47 6.74
N SER A 111 0.57 11.57 6.66
CA SER A 111 1.13 10.92 7.84
C SER A 111 1.68 12.01 8.76
N PHE A 112 0.84 12.58 9.62
CA PHE A 112 1.27 13.36 10.76
C PHE A 112 1.91 12.37 11.74
N LYS A 113 3.15 11.99 11.44
CA LYS A 113 4.12 11.54 12.44
C LYS A 113 4.22 12.67 13.47
N LEU A 114 3.37 12.58 14.49
CA LEU A 114 3.37 13.30 15.76
C LEU A 114 4.40 14.45 15.85
N VAL A 115 4.04 15.61 15.30
CA VAL A 115 4.58 16.91 15.76
C VAL A 115 3.94 17.17 17.13
N SER A 116 4.34 16.41 18.15
CA SER A 116 3.74 16.48 19.50
C SER A 116 4.79 16.62 20.61
N PHE A 117 5.97 17.16 20.31
CA PHE A 117 6.98 17.46 21.34
C PHE A 117 7.48 18.90 21.35
N VAL A 118 7.09 19.75 20.39
CA VAL A 118 7.61 21.14 20.32
C VAL A 118 6.77 22.12 21.17
N ILE A 119 5.47 21.88 21.31
CA ILE A 119 4.55 22.76 22.04
C ILE A 119 4.82 22.79 23.56
N PRO A 120 5.10 21.68 24.27
CA PRO A 120 5.34 21.75 25.72
C PRO A 120 6.67 22.45 26.09
N ILE A 121 7.68 22.47 25.21
CA ILE A 121 8.98 23.08 25.49
C ILE A 121 8.86 24.61 25.59
N ILE A 122 8.11 25.24 24.69
CA ILE A 122 7.95 26.71 24.67
C ILE A 122 7.23 27.20 25.93
N VAL A 123 6.25 26.44 26.43
CA VAL A 123 5.49 26.80 27.65
C VAL A 123 6.36 26.67 28.91
N THR A 124 7.21 25.64 28.99
CA THR A 124 8.16 25.51 30.11
C THR A 124 9.23 26.61 30.13
N VAL A 125 9.72 27.04 28.97
CA VAL A 125 10.71 28.13 28.91
C VAL A 125 10.07 29.47 29.28
N ALA A 126 8.86 29.77 28.79
CA ALA A 126 8.17 31.02 29.12
C ALA A 126 7.85 31.16 30.61
N THR A 127 7.40 30.08 31.27
CA THR A 127 7.09 30.09 32.71
C THR A 127 8.35 30.22 33.57
N SER A 128 9.49 29.65 33.15
CA SER A 128 10.78 29.83 33.85
C SER A 128 11.33 31.26 33.72
N PHE A 129 11.16 31.91 32.57
CA PHE A 129 11.59 33.30 32.36
C PHE A 129 10.77 34.30 33.19
N SER A 130 9.46 34.10 33.31
CA SER A 130 8.62 34.98 34.13
C SER A 130 8.87 34.83 35.63
N LEU A 131 9.28 33.65 36.12
CA LEU A 131 9.58 33.45 37.55
C LEU A 131 10.94 34.05 37.96
N SER A 132 11.90 34.11 37.03
CA SER A 132 13.24 34.65 37.26
C SER A 132 13.28 36.18 37.40
N HIS A 133 12.20 36.85 37.02
CA HIS A 133 12.05 38.31 37.07
C HIS A 133 11.18 38.79 38.26
N LEU A 134 10.69 37.87 39.09
CA LEU A 134 9.83 38.14 40.25
C LEU A 134 10.45 37.74 41.60
N PHE A 135 11.75 37.39 41.61
CA PHE A 135 12.58 37.23 42.81
C PHE A 135 13.85 38.07 42.70
#